data_AF-A0A0G0R1E5-F1
#
_entry.id   AF-A0A0G0R1E5-F1
#
_cell.length_a   1.000
_cell.length_b   1.000
_cell.length_c   1.000
_cell.angle_alpha   90.00
_cell.angle_beta   90.00
_cell.angle_gamma   90.00
#
_symmetry.space_group_name_H-M   'P 1'
#
loop_
_entity.id
_entity.type
_entity.pdbx_description
1 polymer ?
#
loop_
_entity_poly.entity_id
_entity_poly.type
_entity_poly.pdbx_seq_one_letter_code
_entity_poly.pdbx_strand_id
1 'polypeptide(L)'
;MQQKKNKPKDIQVQKNSNKIIFWILGGCLALLLLGGVFFGGIAYWSYKKVKKDIKENQRRFEQAQNQAQNSSPKTGASAITNQISIPEEPAAMEETYRGGVPDDIYPPAVSEKAIGFVKKAYAKGGKNYIEIDYIQWLTGDVAEKAMREDGECPKKGECIVLNDYYIRNQNPLIRTFEVASDAEILAHDFSSYDANANWNESWTFTRFSNYFNRSADNRYWDSVPFHVEIGNNQMLKITEQYIP
;
A
#
# COMPACT_ATOMS: atom_id res chain seq x y z
N MET A 1 -58.24 45.06 44.26
CA MET A 1 -58.69 43.69 44.58
C MET A 1 -57.54 42.71 44.34
N GLN A 2 -57.12 42.05 45.43
CA GLN A 2 -56.33 40.81 45.60
C GLN A 2 -55.22 40.41 44.59
N GLN A 3 -53.96 40.44 45.06
CA GLN A 3 -52.85 39.64 44.52
C GLN A 3 -52.88 38.23 45.15
N LYS A 4 -53.01 37.17 44.33
CA LYS A 4 -52.82 35.78 44.75
C LYS A 4 -51.32 35.44 44.82
N LYS A 5 -50.81 35.18 46.03
CA LYS A 5 -49.50 34.55 46.24
C LYS A 5 -49.58 33.05 45.95
N ASN A 6 -48.81 32.57 44.98
CA ASN A 6 -48.60 31.14 44.76
C ASN A 6 -47.43 30.65 45.64
N LYS A 7 -47.68 29.58 46.39
CA LYS A 7 -46.70 28.86 47.22
C LYS A 7 -45.89 27.88 46.34
N PRO A 8 -44.56 27.75 46.50
CA PRO A 8 -43.79 26.73 45.79
C PRO A 8 -44.06 25.33 46.36
N LYS A 9 -44.08 24.32 45.48
CA LYS A 9 -44.20 22.89 45.83
C LYS A 9 -42.82 22.35 46.20
N ASP A 10 -42.69 21.79 47.39
CA ASP A 10 -41.49 21.06 47.80
C ASP A 10 -41.40 19.71 47.06
N ILE A 11 -40.28 19.50 46.36
CA ILE A 11 -39.93 18.23 45.72
C ILE A 11 -39.12 17.42 46.73
N GLN A 12 -39.73 16.34 47.24
CA GLN A 12 -39.05 15.36 48.08
C GLN A 12 -38.16 14.46 47.20
N VAL A 13 -36.85 14.63 47.28
CA VAL A 13 -35.88 13.77 46.60
C VAL A 13 -35.76 12.45 47.37
N GLN A 14 -36.20 11.37 46.73
CA GLN A 14 -36.27 10.03 47.30
C GLN A 14 -34.86 9.45 47.56
N LYS A 15 -34.53 9.33 48.85
CA LYS A 15 -33.28 8.79 49.39
C LYS A 15 -33.24 7.25 49.27
N ASN A 16 -32.81 6.70 48.14
CA ASN A 16 -32.46 5.27 47.99
C ASN A 16 -31.47 4.95 46.84
N SER A 17 -30.51 5.84 46.55
CA SER A 17 -29.67 5.76 45.33
C SER A 17 -28.44 4.82 45.42
N ASN A 18 -27.99 4.40 46.61
CA ASN A 18 -26.70 3.71 46.72
C ASN A 18 -26.69 2.30 46.12
N LYS A 19 -27.77 1.53 46.21
CA LYS A 19 -27.81 0.16 45.66
C LYS A 19 -27.84 0.15 44.12
N ILE A 20 -28.50 1.13 43.50
CA ILE A 20 -28.62 1.23 42.04
C ILE A 20 -27.26 1.57 41.41
N ILE A 21 -26.48 2.43 42.05
CA ILE A 21 -25.13 2.81 41.58
C ILE A 21 -24.18 1.60 41.56
N PHE A 22 -24.25 0.71 42.56
CA PHE A 22 -23.43 -0.51 42.58
C PHE A 22 -23.77 -1.50 41.46
N TRP A 23 -25.04 -1.63 41.08
CA TRP A 23 -25.44 -2.50 39.96
C TRP A 23 -25.01 -1.95 38.60
N ILE A 24 -25.05 -0.63 38.41
CA ILE A 24 -24.63 0.02 37.15
C ILE A 24 -23.11 -0.10 36.97
N LEU A 25 -22.32 0.17 38.00
CA LEU A 25 -20.85 0.10 37.93
C LEU A 25 -20.35 -1.34 37.73
N GLY A 26 -20.93 -2.32 38.41
CA GLY A 26 -20.58 -3.73 38.24
C GLY A 26 -20.92 -4.28 36.85
N GLY A 27 -22.08 -3.89 36.30
CA GLY A 27 -22.51 -4.29 34.96
C GLY A 27 -21.62 -3.71 33.85
N CYS A 28 -21.23 -2.44 33.94
CA CYS A 28 -20.33 -1.82 32.98
C CYS A 28 -18.93 -2.47 32.97
N LEU A 29 -18.38 -2.84 34.12
CA LEU A 29 -17.07 -3.49 34.19
C LEU A 29 -17.07 -4.87 33.52
N ALA A 30 -18.13 -5.66 33.71
CA ALA A 30 -18.27 -6.97 33.08
C ALA A 30 -18.40 -6.87 31.54
N LEU A 31 -19.13 -5.86 31.04
CA LEU A 31 -19.27 -5.61 29.61
C LEU A 31 -17.96 -5.17 28.96
N LEU A 32 -17.15 -4.36 29.65
CA LEU A 32 -15.83 -3.96 29.14
C LEU A 32 -14.85 -5.14 29.04
N LEU A 33 -14.88 -6.06 30.02
CA LEU A 33 -14.03 -7.26 29.98
C LEU A 33 -14.46 -8.24 28.87
N LEU A 34 -15.76 -8.47 28.71
CA LEU A 34 -16.27 -9.34 27.62
C LEU A 34 -16.03 -8.73 26.23
N GLY A 35 -16.21 -7.41 26.09
CA GLY A 35 -15.87 -6.69 24.87
C GLY A 35 -14.39 -6.82 24.51
N GLY A 36 -13.50 -6.62 25.48
CA GLY A 36 -12.05 -6.72 25.27
C GLY A 36 -11.60 -8.09 24.76
N VAL A 37 -12.17 -9.18 25.29
CA VAL A 37 -11.86 -10.55 24.82
C VAL A 37 -12.39 -10.79 23.42
N PHE A 38 -13.59 -10.29 23.09
CA PHE A 38 -14.17 -10.46 21.75
C PHE A 38 -13.38 -9.67 20.68
N PHE A 39 -13.09 -8.39 20.93
CA PHE A 39 -12.29 -7.57 20.01
C PHE A 39 -10.84 -8.06 19.92
N GLY A 40 -10.24 -8.49 21.03
CA GLY A 40 -8.89 -9.09 21.06
C GLY A 40 -8.82 -10.39 20.26
N GLY A 41 -9.85 -11.24 20.34
CA GLY A 41 -9.94 -12.48 19.56
C GLY A 41 -10.02 -12.24 18.05
N ILE A 42 -10.82 -11.28 17.61
CA ILE A 42 -10.94 -10.90 16.18
C ILE A 42 -9.61 -10.34 15.66
N ALA A 43 -8.97 -9.43 16.41
CA ALA A 43 -7.69 -8.86 16.04
C ALA A 43 -6.58 -9.93 15.94
N TYR A 44 -6.51 -10.84 16.91
CA TYR A 44 -5.54 -11.94 16.91
C TYR A 44 -5.76 -12.91 15.74
N TRP A 45 -7.00 -13.26 15.43
CA TRP A 45 -7.31 -14.15 14.31
C TRP A 45 -6.97 -13.51 12.96
N SER A 46 -7.28 -12.23 12.78
CA SER A 46 -6.90 -11.44 11.60
C SER A 46 -5.38 -11.39 11.43
N TYR A 47 -4.64 -11.06 12.50
CA TYR A 47 -3.18 -11.04 12.50
C TYR A 47 -2.58 -12.40 12.11
N LYS A 48 -3.12 -13.50 12.65
CA LYS A 48 -2.65 -14.86 12.35
C LYS A 48 -2.85 -15.24 10.87
N LYS A 49 -3.96 -14.80 10.26
CA LYS A 49 -4.23 -15.03 8.83
C LYS A 49 -3.22 -14.29 7.96
N VAL A 50 -3.03 -12.99 8.20
CA VAL A 50 -2.06 -12.15 7.48
C VAL A 50 -0.64 -12.71 7.59
N LYS A 51 -0.22 -13.14 8.78
CA LYS A 51 1.12 -13.74 8.97
C LYS A 51 1.32 -15.03 8.17
N LYS A 52 0.27 -15.84 7.99
CA LYS A 52 0.32 -17.05 7.17
C LYS A 52 0.46 -16.69 5.68
N ASP A 53 -0.32 -15.72 5.22
CA ASP A 53 -0.32 -15.28 3.82
C ASP A 53 1.02 -14.63 3.42
N ILE A 54 1.64 -13.84 4.30
CA ILE A 54 2.99 -13.29 4.09
C ILE A 54 4.02 -14.42 3.89
N LYS A 55 4.00 -15.44 4.75
CA LYS A 55 4.93 -16.57 4.67
C LYS A 55 4.74 -17.40 3.40
N GLU A 56 3.49 -17.56 2.96
CA GLU A 56 3.19 -18.27 1.71
C GLU A 56 3.63 -17.47 0.48
N ASN A 57 3.38 -16.16 0.45
CA ASN A 57 3.80 -15.29 -0.63
C ASN A 57 5.32 -15.18 -0.77
N GLN A 58 6.06 -15.14 0.35
CA GLN A 58 7.53 -15.19 0.33
C GLN A 58 8.05 -16.47 -0.33
N ARG A 59 7.46 -17.63 -0.01
CA ARG A 59 7.86 -18.91 -0.65
C ARG A 59 7.56 -18.94 -2.14
N ARG A 60 6.41 -18.39 -2.56
CA ARG A 60 6.06 -18.29 -3.98
C ARG A 60 7.06 -17.40 -4.74
N PHE A 61 7.53 -16.33 -4.11
CA PHE A 61 8.54 -15.45 -4.68
C PHE A 61 9.90 -16.15 -4.83
N GLU A 62 10.36 -16.87 -3.80
CA GLU A 62 11.57 -17.70 -3.87
C GLU A 62 11.49 -18.77 -4.98
N GLN A 63 10.34 -19.44 -5.11
CA GLN A 63 10.10 -20.42 -6.16
C GLN A 63 10.12 -19.81 -7.56
N ALA A 64 9.50 -18.64 -7.74
CA ALA A 64 9.51 -17.92 -9.01
C ALA A 64 10.93 -17.49 -9.42
N GLN A 65 11.74 -17.01 -8.48
CA GLN A 65 13.14 -16.67 -8.75
C GLN A 65 13.98 -17.90 -9.14
N ASN A 66 13.82 -19.00 -8.40
CA ASN A 66 14.53 -20.25 -8.70
C ASN A 66 14.11 -20.83 -10.06
N GLN A 67 12.85 -20.66 -10.47
CA GLN A 67 12.40 -21.05 -11.81
C GLN A 67 12.97 -20.14 -12.90
N ALA A 68 13.02 -18.82 -12.67
CA ALA A 68 13.60 -17.87 -13.61
C ALA A 68 15.10 -18.09 -13.83
N GLN A 69 15.86 -18.43 -12.78
CA GLN A 69 17.30 -18.73 -12.91
C GLN A 69 17.58 -20.05 -13.64
N ASN A 70 16.69 -21.03 -13.51
CA ASN A 70 16.85 -22.35 -14.15
C ASN A 70 16.32 -22.43 -15.59
N SER A 71 15.74 -21.34 -16.13
CA SER A 71 15.13 -21.32 -17.47
C SER A 71 15.84 -20.40 -18.49
N SER A 72 17.05 -19.90 -18.19
CA SER A 72 17.86 -19.20 -19.20
C SER A 72 18.19 -20.11 -20.40
N PRO A 73 17.89 -19.71 -21.64
CA PRO A 73 18.22 -20.49 -22.83
C PRO A 73 19.73 -20.55 -23.09
N LYS A 74 20.22 -21.75 -23.42
CA LYS A 74 21.51 -21.92 -24.10
C LYS A 74 21.38 -21.44 -25.55
N THR A 75 22.06 -20.34 -25.89
CA THR A 75 22.42 -20.06 -27.28
C THR A 75 23.80 -19.41 -27.31
N GLY A 76 24.71 -20.02 -28.08
CA GLY A 76 26.15 -19.81 -27.98
C GLY A 76 26.68 -18.54 -28.62
N ALA A 77 27.83 -18.11 -28.11
CA ALA A 77 28.86 -17.42 -28.88
C ALA A 77 30.22 -17.99 -28.44
N SER A 78 31.00 -18.37 -29.44
CA SER A 78 32.28 -19.08 -29.32
C SER A 78 33.44 -18.13 -29.03
N ALA A 79 34.39 -18.63 -28.23
CA ALA A 79 35.83 -18.40 -28.26
C ALA A 79 36.37 -16.95 -28.32
N ILE A 80 37.00 -16.50 -27.22
CA ILE A 80 38.42 -16.12 -27.23
C ILE A 80 39.08 -16.67 -25.95
N THR A 81 39.91 -17.68 -26.16
CA THR A 81 40.98 -18.13 -25.27
C THR A 81 42.05 -17.04 -25.15
N ASN A 82 42.47 -16.68 -23.95
CA ASN A 82 43.90 -16.54 -23.69
C ASN A 82 44.26 -16.74 -22.21
N GLN A 83 45.30 -17.55 -22.05
CA GLN A 83 45.87 -18.10 -20.83
C GLN A 83 46.61 -17.02 -20.05
N ILE A 84 46.40 -16.95 -18.73
CA ILE A 84 47.46 -16.55 -17.78
C ILE A 84 47.39 -17.47 -16.56
N SER A 85 48.49 -18.16 -16.35
CA SER A 85 48.83 -19.11 -15.30
C SER A 85 48.75 -18.49 -13.89
N ILE A 86 48.11 -19.20 -12.97
CA ILE A 86 48.14 -18.95 -11.52
C ILE A 86 49.42 -19.61 -10.96
N PRO A 87 50.37 -18.88 -10.37
CA PRO A 87 51.39 -19.48 -9.53
C PRO A 87 50.83 -19.77 -8.15
N GLU A 88 51.31 -20.87 -7.60
CA GLU A 88 50.99 -21.50 -6.33
C GLU A 88 51.09 -20.56 -5.12
N GLU A 89 50.13 -20.74 -4.22
CA GLU A 89 49.91 -20.10 -2.93
C GLU A 89 51.12 -20.19 -1.98
N PRO A 90 51.50 -19.10 -1.29
CA PRO A 90 52.11 -19.21 0.03
C PRO A 90 51.09 -18.88 1.13
N ALA A 91 51.09 -19.78 2.09
CA ALA A 91 50.22 -19.85 3.25
C ALA A 91 50.24 -18.62 4.18
N ALA A 92 49.10 -18.45 4.84
CA ALA A 92 48.90 -17.93 6.18
C ALA A 92 49.29 -16.47 6.47
N MET A 93 48.28 -15.59 6.39
CA MET A 93 48.15 -14.44 7.29
C MET A 93 46.68 -14.36 7.74
N GLU A 94 46.40 -14.83 8.96
CA GLU A 94 45.13 -14.53 9.64
C GLU A 94 45.12 -13.05 10.00
N GLU A 95 44.40 -12.24 9.22
CA GLU A 95 43.92 -10.94 9.70
C GLU A 95 42.40 -10.91 9.69
N THR A 96 41.86 -10.63 10.88
CA THR A 96 40.46 -10.41 11.19
C THR A 96 39.85 -9.32 10.33
N TYR A 97 39.21 -9.69 9.22
CA TYR A 97 38.40 -8.78 8.42
C TYR A 97 37.01 -8.62 9.04
N ARG A 98 36.89 -7.71 10.01
CA ARG A 98 35.60 -7.23 10.52
C ARG A 98 35.21 -5.93 9.79
N GLY A 99 35.16 -5.99 8.46
CA GLY A 99 34.69 -4.91 7.60
C GLY A 99 33.30 -5.24 7.07
N GLY A 100 32.26 -4.78 7.75
CA GLY A 100 30.91 -4.76 7.17
C GLY A 100 30.92 -3.83 5.97
N VAL A 101 30.50 -4.33 4.81
CA VAL A 101 30.18 -3.50 3.65
C VAL A 101 29.13 -2.49 4.10
N PRO A 102 29.30 -1.17 3.89
CA PRO A 102 28.27 -0.20 4.23
C PRO A 102 26.95 -0.61 3.57
N ASP A 103 25.85 -0.60 4.33
CA ASP A 103 24.50 -0.91 3.83
C ASP A 103 24.08 0.00 2.65
N ASP A 104 24.81 1.09 2.42
CA ASP A 104 24.59 2.07 1.36
C ASP A 104 25.03 1.60 -0.05
N ILE A 105 25.66 0.43 -0.18
CA ILE A 105 26.16 -0.07 -1.48
C ILE A 105 25.11 -0.89 -2.24
N TYR A 106 24.08 -1.39 -1.55
CA TYR A 106 22.98 -2.11 -2.19
C TYR A 106 21.76 -1.20 -2.35
N PRO A 107 21.18 -1.10 -3.56
CA PRO A 107 19.90 -0.41 -3.70
C PRO A 107 18.89 -1.04 -2.74
N PRO A 108 18.05 -0.24 -2.08
CA PRO A 108 17.13 -0.74 -1.07
C PRO A 108 16.26 -1.84 -1.65
N ALA A 109 16.20 -2.98 -0.98
CA ALA A 109 15.35 -4.09 -1.40
C ALA A 109 13.87 -3.66 -1.37
N VAL A 110 13.11 -4.04 -2.40
CA VAL A 110 11.67 -3.80 -2.46
C VAL A 110 10.98 -4.59 -1.36
N SER A 111 10.40 -3.88 -0.40
CA SER A 111 9.67 -4.45 0.73
C SER A 111 8.16 -4.55 0.47
N GLU A 112 7.64 -3.71 -0.42
CA GLU A 112 6.21 -3.61 -0.70
C GLU A 112 5.97 -3.26 -2.17
N LYS A 113 4.97 -3.90 -2.78
CA LYS A 113 4.41 -3.53 -4.07
C LYS A 113 2.92 -3.25 -3.90
N ALA A 114 2.45 -2.14 -4.44
CA ALA A 114 1.05 -1.73 -4.36
C ALA A 114 0.61 -1.03 -5.65
N ILE A 115 -0.70 -0.85 -5.79
CA ILE A 115 -1.30 0.00 -6.82
C ILE A 115 -2.21 1.03 -6.14
N GLY A 116 -2.23 2.25 -6.66
CA GLY A 116 -3.00 3.32 -6.04
C GLY A 116 -3.15 4.57 -6.89
N PHE A 117 -4.01 5.46 -6.45
CA PHE A 117 -4.15 6.80 -7.02
C PHE A 117 -3.23 7.76 -6.29
N VAL A 118 -2.38 8.46 -7.04
CA VAL A 118 -1.59 9.55 -6.46
C VAL A 118 -2.51 10.73 -6.18
N LYS A 119 -2.55 11.16 -4.93
CA LYS A 119 -3.35 12.30 -4.47
C LYS A 119 -2.55 13.58 -4.46
N LYS A 120 -1.24 13.49 -4.23
CA LYS A 120 -0.34 14.63 -4.22
C LYS A 120 1.10 14.19 -4.48
N ALA A 121 1.85 15.06 -5.16
CA ALA A 121 3.29 14.92 -5.30
C ALA A 121 3.93 16.29 -5.07
N TYR A 122 4.84 16.40 -4.09
CA TYR A 122 5.38 17.68 -3.66
C TYR A 122 6.81 17.58 -3.12
N ALA A 123 7.53 18.70 -3.13
CA ALA A 123 8.82 18.84 -2.47
C ALA A 123 8.66 19.56 -1.12
N LYS A 124 9.38 19.09 -0.10
CA LYS A 124 9.43 19.73 1.23
C LYS A 124 10.80 19.48 1.86
N GLY A 125 11.49 20.57 2.27
CA GLY A 125 12.78 20.45 2.95
C GLY A 125 13.87 19.77 2.10
N GLY A 126 13.88 20.01 0.79
CA GLY A 126 14.85 19.40 -0.15
C GLY A 126 14.59 17.93 -0.49
N LYS A 127 13.51 17.33 0.03
CA LYS A 127 13.09 15.96 -0.25
C LYS A 127 11.77 15.95 -1.03
N ASN A 128 11.58 14.90 -1.83
CA ASN A 128 10.38 14.68 -2.64
C ASN A 128 9.45 13.71 -1.93
N TYR A 129 8.14 13.94 -2.03
CA TYR A 129 7.11 13.14 -1.36
C TYR A 129 5.93 12.86 -2.29
N ILE A 130 5.35 11.68 -2.13
CA ILE A 130 4.10 11.27 -2.80
C ILE A 130 3.10 10.82 -1.74
N GLU A 131 1.87 11.35 -1.86
CA GLU A 131 0.69 10.86 -1.15
C GLU A 131 -0.10 9.95 -2.10
N ILE A 132 -0.35 8.72 -1.67
CA ILE A 132 -1.02 7.69 -2.47
C ILE A 132 -2.17 7.04 -1.69
N ASP A 133 -3.30 6.89 -2.36
CA ASP A 133 -4.47 6.13 -1.89
C ASP A 133 -4.44 4.75 -2.55
N TYR A 134 -4.29 3.70 -1.75
CA TYR A 134 -4.18 2.34 -2.30
C TYR A 134 -5.51 1.81 -2.77
N ILE A 135 -5.47 1.12 -3.89
CA ILE A 135 -6.62 0.47 -4.50
C ILE A 135 -6.32 -1.01 -4.75
N GLN A 136 -7.37 -1.76 -5.02
CA GLN A 136 -7.30 -3.12 -5.52
C GLN A 136 -7.61 -3.08 -7.01
N TRP A 137 -6.69 -3.60 -7.81
CA TRP A 137 -6.91 -3.86 -9.23
C TRP A 137 -7.30 -5.32 -9.40
N LEU A 138 -8.59 -5.58 -9.61
CA LEU A 138 -9.15 -6.92 -9.67
C LEU A 138 -9.53 -7.26 -11.11
N THR A 139 -9.38 -8.52 -11.53
CA THR A 139 -9.76 -9.02 -12.86
C THR A 139 -10.54 -10.33 -12.76
N GLY A 140 -11.24 -10.75 -13.82
CA GLY A 140 -12.00 -12.02 -13.86
C GLY A 140 -13.02 -12.20 -12.72
N ASP A 141 -13.20 -13.45 -12.26
CA ASP A 141 -14.23 -13.81 -11.26
C ASP A 141 -14.12 -13.04 -9.94
N VAL A 142 -12.90 -12.69 -9.51
CA VAL A 142 -12.68 -11.90 -8.28
C VAL A 142 -13.13 -10.46 -8.45
N ALA A 143 -13.01 -9.89 -9.65
CA ALA A 143 -13.55 -8.56 -9.96
C ALA A 143 -15.09 -8.58 -9.91
N GLU A 144 -15.73 -9.55 -10.56
CA GLU A 144 -17.19 -9.66 -10.57
C GLU A 144 -17.75 -9.86 -9.15
N LYS A 145 -17.11 -10.72 -8.36
CA LYS A 145 -17.49 -10.94 -6.96
C LYS A 145 -17.37 -9.65 -6.16
N ALA A 146 -16.27 -8.93 -6.29
CA ALA A 146 -16.04 -7.67 -5.58
C ALA A 146 -17.04 -6.59 -5.99
N MET A 147 -17.31 -6.45 -7.30
CA MET A 147 -18.32 -5.53 -7.83
C MET A 147 -19.72 -5.82 -7.29
N ARG A 148 -20.04 -7.11 -7.09
CA ARG A 148 -21.30 -7.56 -6.47
C ARG A 148 -21.38 -7.24 -4.98
N GLU A 149 -20.30 -7.48 -4.25
CA GLU A 149 -20.18 -7.14 -2.83
C GLU A 149 -20.35 -5.64 -2.60
N ASP A 150 -19.83 -4.83 -3.52
CA ASP A 150 -19.88 -3.37 -3.46
C ASP A 150 -21.22 -2.80 -3.95
N GLY A 151 -22.11 -3.64 -4.48
CA GLY A 151 -23.45 -3.23 -4.93
C GLY A 151 -23.45 -2.52 -6.28
N GLU A 152 -22.36 -2.59 -7.03
CA GLU A 152 -22.20 -1.99 -8.37
C GLU A 152 -22.79 -2.87 -9.48
N CYS A 153 -23.17 -4.11 -9.18
CA CYS A 153 -23.94 -4.93 -10.12
C CYS A 153 -25.39 -4.43 -10.26
N PRO A 154 -26.01 -4.58 -11.44
CA PRO A 154 -27.43 -4.29 -11.61
C PRO A 154 -28.29 -5.23 -10.75
N LYS A 155 -29.43 -4.72 -10.25
CA LYS A 155 -30.39 -5.52 -9.45
C LYS A 155 -31.00 -6.70 -10.22
N LYS A 156 -31.00 -6.62 -11.56
CA LYS A 156 -31.49 -7.64 -12.48
C LYS A 156 -30.52 -7.74 -13.65
N GLY A 157 -30.24 -8.95 -14.09
CA GLY A 157 -29.29 -9.23 -15.17
C GLY A 157 -27.94 -9.70 -14.66
N GLU A 158 -27.01 -9.91 -15.60
CA GLU A 158 -25.65 -10.35 -15.30
C GLU A 158 -24.80 -9.19 -14.77
N CYS A 159 -23.85 -9.53 -13.91
CA CYS A 159 -22.87 -8.58 -13.43
C CYS A 159 -21.67 -8.61 -14.36
N ILE A 160 -21.49 -7.57 -15.18
CA ILE A 160 -20.48 -7.55 -16.24
C ILE A 160 -19.39 -6.55 -15.89
N VAL A 161 -18.17 -7.04 -15.67
CA VAL A 161 -16.99 -6.19 -15.46
C VAL A 161 -16.53 -5.67 -16.82
N LEU A 162 -16.59 -4.35 -17.00
CA LEU A 162 -16.14 -3.70 -18.23
C LEU A 162 -14.60 -3.69 -18.31
N ASN A 163 -14.05 -3.85 -19.51
CA ASN A 163 -12.61 -3.84 -19.79
C ASN A 163 -11.78 -4.86 -18.96
N ASP A 164 -12.43 -5.90 -18.44
CA ASP A 164 -11.83 -6.99 -17.62
C ASP A 164 -11.12 -6.51 -16.34
N TYR A 165 -11.46 -5.34 -15.81
CA TYR A 165 -10.96 -4.91 -14.52
C TYR A 165 -12.01 -4.20 -13.66
N TYR A 166 -11.87 -4.35 -12.34
CA TYR A 166 -12.63 -3.62 -11.34
C TYR A 166 -11.67 -2.99 -10.34
N ILE A 167 -11.74 -1.67 -10.21
CA ILE A 167 -10.97 -0.92 -9.21
C ILE A 167 -11.81 -0.81 -7.94
N ARG A 168 -11.28 -1.34 -6.83
CA ARG A 168 -11.95 -1.30 -5.53
C ARG A 168 -11.10 -0.57 -4.50
N ASN A 169 -11.72 0.35 -3.76
CA ASN A 169 -11.10 0.98 -2.59
C ASN A 169 -11.99 0.81 -1.34
N GLN A 170 -11.64 -0.16 -0.51
CA GLN A 170 -12.31 -0.39 0.78
C GLN A 170 -11.57 0.25 1.96
N ASN A 171 -10.42 0.89 1.70
CA ASN A 171 -9.60 1.53 2.73
C ASN A 171 -8.96 2.81 2.17
N PRO A 172 -9.65 3.96 2.27
CA PRO A 172 -9.20 5.24 1.70
C PRO A 172 -8.09 5.92 2.50
N LEU A 173 -7.21 5.12 3.13
CA LEU A 173 -6.07 5.62 3.90
C LEU A 173 -5.01 6.17 2.94
N ILE A 174 -4.76 7.48 3.04
CA ILE A 174 -3.67 8.14 2.33
C ILE A 174 -2.34 7.82 3.01
N ARG A 175 -1.40 7.30 2.22
CA ARG A 175 -0.04 6.99 2.66
C ARG A 175 0.94 7.98 2.05
N THR A 176 1.91 8.43 2.85
CA THR A 176 2.95 9.35 2.39
C THR A 176 4.29 8.65 2.39
N PHE A 177 4.99 8.69 1.26
CA PHE A 177 6.35 8.16 1.14
C PHE A 177 7.29 9.26 0.66
N GLU A 178 8.51 9.26 1.19
CA GLU A 178 9.62 9.98 0.58
C GLU A 178 9.98 9.27 -0.73
N VAL A 179 10.30 10.02 -1.77
CA VAL A 179 10.75 9.45 -3.05
C VAL A 179 12.28 9.35 -2.99
N ALA A 180 12.82 8.16 -3.27
CA ALA A 180 14.26 7.97 -3.33
C ALA A 180 14.88 8.87 -4.42
N SER A 181 16.12 9.31 -4.22
CA SER A 181 16.78 10.24 -5.14
C SER A 181 16.98 9.66 -6.55
N ASP A 182 17.09 8.34 -6.63
CA ASP A 182 17.26 7.53 -7.84
C ASP A 182 15.99 6.77 -8.24
N ALA A 183 14.83 7.15 -7.67
CA ALA A 183 13.58 6.49 -7.97
C ALA A 183 13.22 6.57 -9.46
N GLU A 184 12.76 5.45 -10.02
CA GLU A 184 12.32 5.38 -11.40
C GLU A 184 10.84 5.78 -11.51
N ILE A 185 10.53 6.79 -12.32
CA ILE A 185 9.15 7.23 -12.59
C ILE A 185 8.86 6.98 -14.06
N LEU A 186 7.92 6.09 -14.34
CA LEU A 186 7.51 5.70 -15.68
C LEU A 186 6.05 6.08 -15.90
N ALA A 187 5.78 6.96 -16.87
CA ALA A 187 4.43 7.41 -17.20
C ALA A 187 4.29 7.69 -18.70
N HIS A 188 3.05 7.88 -19.15
CA HIS A 188 2.72 8.13 -20.53
C HIS A 188 2.46 9.62 -20.79
N ASP A 189 2.98 10.14 -21.91
CA ASP A 189 2.72 11.53 -22.32
C ASP A 189 1.60 11.64 -23.36
N PHE A 190 0.39 11.90 -22.87
CA PHE A 190 -0.78 12.20 -23.70
C PHE A 190 -0.72 13.57 -24.42
N SER A 191 0.27 14.43 -24.14
CA SER A 191 0.37 15.74 -24.82
C SER A 191 0.76 15.61 -26.29
N SER A 192 1.32 14.46 -26.70
CA SER A 192 1.47 14.10 -28.10
C SER A 192 0.20 13.41 -28.60
N TYR A 193 -0.60 14.11 -29.42
CA TYR A 193 -1.62 13.48 -30.30
C TYR A 193 -0.95 12.65 -31.43
N ASP A 194 0.21 12.06 -31.16
CA ASP A 194 1.00 11.34 -32.13
C ASP A 194 0.71 9.85 -31.99
N ALA A 195 0.63 9.16 -33.13
CA ALA A 195 0.39 7.72 -33.20
C ALA A 195 1.55 6.88 -32.60
N ASN A 196 2.60 7.55 -32.10
CA ASN A 196 3.82 6.97 -31.55
C ASN A 196 3.99 7.23 -30.04
N ALA A 197 2.90 7.52 -29.32
CA ALA A 197 2.96 7.80 -27.90
C ALA A 197 3.64 6.63 -27.16
N ASN A 198 4.77 6.89 -26.50
CA ASN A 198 5.58 5.84 -25.91
C ASN A 198 5.04 5.49 -24.52
N TRP A 199 4.79 4.20 -24.29
CA TRP A 199 4.50 3.71 -22.95
C TRP A 199 5.79 3.64 -22.13
N ASN A 200 5.67 3.89 -20.83
CA ASN A 200 6.78 3.81 -19.86
C ASN A 200 7.93 4.80 -20.14
N GLU A 201 7.63 6.06 -20.43
CA GLU A 201 8.65 7.09 -20.52
C GLU A 201 9.22 7.43 -19.15
N SER A 202 10.54 7.55 -19.05
CA SER A 202 11.19 8.01 -17.83
C SER A 202 10.93 9.50 -17.58
N TRP A 203 10.37 9.82 -16.42
CA TRP A 203 10.01 11.17 -16.02
C TRP A 203 10.85 11.62 -14.82
N THR A 204 11.16 12.91 -14.76
CA THR A 204 11.70 13.51 -13.53
C THR A 204 10.57 13.71 -12.51
N PHE A 205 10.91 13.71 -11.22
CA PHE A 205 9.92 14.02 -10.17
C PHE A 205 9.24 15.38 -10.37
N THR A 206 9.99 16.39 -10.84
CA THR A 206 9.44 17.72 -11.15
C THR A 206 8.39 17.64 -12.27
N ARG A 207 8.66 16.90 -13.35
CA ARG A 207 7.67 16.70 -14.43
C ARG A 207 6.43 16.00 -13.88
N PHE A 208 6.61 14.90 -13.15
CA PHE A 208 5.54 14.12 -12.55
C PHE A 208 4.66 14.96 -11.60
N SER A 209 5.27 15.66 -10.64
CA SER A 209 4.55 16.46 -9.64
C SER A 209 3.77 17.62 -10.23
N ASN A 210 4.19 18.17 -11.38
CA ASN A 210 3.43 19.21 -12.06
C ASN A 210 2.04 18.76 -12.52
N TYR A 211 1.79 17.48 -12.76
CA TYR A 211 0.45 17.01 -13.14
C TYR A 211 -0.52 16.99 -11.95
N PHE A 212 -0.02 16.82 -10.73
CA PHE A 212 -0.82 16.78 -9.50
C PHE A 212 -0.94 18.13 -8.78
N ASN A 213 -0.18 19.14 -9.23
CA ASN A 213 -0.18 20.48 -8.64
C ASN A 213 -0.87 21.55 -9.51
N ARG A 214 -1.54 21.16 -10.61
CA ARG A 214 -2.28 22.07 -11.51
C ARG A 214 -3.72 22.32 -11.01
N SER A 215 -4.33 23.40 -11.51
CA SER A 215 -5.72 23.78 -11.18
C SER A 215 -6.72 22.67 -11.51
N ALA A 216 -7.95 22.81 -10.99
CA ALA A 216 -9.05 21.82 -10.99
C ALA A 216 -9.46 21.21 -12.36
N ASP A 217 -8.86 21.66 -13.46
CA ASP A 217 -9.12 21.21 -14.84
C ASP A 217 -8.32 19.94 -15.22
N ASN A 218 -7.32 19.53 -14.43
CA ASN A 218 -6.49 18.35 -14.71
C ASN A 218 -6.97 17.06 -13.99
N ARG A 219 -8.28 16.84 -13.93
CA ARG A 219 -8.90 15.71 -13.18
C ARG A 219 -8.53 14.33 -13.71
N TYR A 220 -7.97 14.23 -14.90
CA TYR A 220 -7.54 12.95 -15.47
C TYR A 220 -6.60 12.21 -14.51
N TRP A 221 -5.56 12.89 -14.03
CA TRP A 221 -4.53 12.30 -13.19
C TRP A 221 -5.02 11.86 -11.80
N ASP A 222 -6.15 12.39 -11.33
CA ASP A 222 -6.80 11.92 -10.10
C ASP A 222 -7.35 10.49 -10.22
N SER A 223 -7.56 10.03 -11.45
CA SER A 223 -8.15 8.73 -11.79
C SER A 223 -7.17 7.75 -12.47
N VAL A 224 -5.89 8.14 -12.61
CA VAL A 224 -4.85 7.28 -13.18
C VAL A 224 -4.21 6.46 -12.06
N PRO A 225 -4.31 5.12 -12.10
CA PRO A 225 -3.64 4.26 -11.13
C PRO A 225 -2.16 4.11 -11.47
N PHE A 226 -1.35 4.00 -10.42
CA PHE A 226 0.08 3.76 -10.52
C PHE A 226 0.47 2.55 -9.69
N HIS A 227 1.24 1.64 -10.29
CA HIS A 227 2.01 0.66 -9.56
C HIS A 227 3.17 1.34 -8.87
N VAL A 228 3.40 0.99 -7.61
CA VAL A 228 4.49 1.53 -6.79
C VAL A 228 5.28 0.40 -6.14
N GLU A 229 6.60 0.58 -6.10
CA GLU A 229 7.51 -0.28 -5.36
C GLU A 229 8.17 0.54 -4.25
N ILE A 230 8.08 0.06 -3.01
CA ILE A 230 8.56 0.74 -1.82
C ILE A 230 9.60 -0.13 -1.10
N GLY A 231 10.72 0.48 -0.71
CA GLY A 231 11.76 -0.12 0.11
C GLY A 231 12.30 0.90 1.10
N ASN A 232 12.60 0.46 2.33
CA ASN A 232 13.07 1.35 3.41
C ASN A 232 12.19 2.59 3.63
N ASN A 233 10.87 2.43 3.48
CA ASN A 233 9.87 3.51 3.58
C ASN A 233 10.07 4.64 2.55
N GLN A 234 10.76 4.35 1.45
CA GLN A 234 10.95 5.23 0.30
C GLN A 234 10.35 4.62 -0.97
N MET A 235 9.76 5.47 -1.81
CA MET A 235 9.25 5.07 -3.12
C MET A 235 10.44 4.93 -4.07
N LEU A 236 10.64 3.71 -4.58
CA LEU A 236 11.75 3.33 -5.45
C LEU A 236 11.35 3.32 -6.91
N LYS A 237 10.09 2.97 -7.20
CA LYS A 237 9.55 2.95 -8.55
C LYS A 237 8.08 3.35 -8.57
N ILE A 238 7.70 4.13 -9.56
CA ILE A 238 6.32 4.48 -9.90
C ILE A 238 6.12 4.13 -11.37
N THR A 239 5.05 3.42 -11.71
CA THR A 239 4.73 3.07 -13.10
C THR A 239 3.24 3.22 -13.33
N GLU A 240 2.86 4.02 -14.32
CA GLU A 240 1.47 4.18 -14.74
C GLU A 240 0.84 2.85 -15.17
N GLN A 241 -0.38 2.58 -14.72
CA GLN A 241 -1.17 1.43 -15.17
C GLN A 241 -1.88 1.80 -16.48
N TYR A 242 -1.62 1.03 -17.53
CA TYR A 242 -2.38 1.09 -18.78
C TYR A 242 -3.87 0.81 -18.54
N ILE A 243 -4.75 1.70 -18.99
CA ILE A 243 -6.19 1.47 -19.01
C ILE A 243 -6.62 1.28 -20.48
N PRO A 244 -7.15 0.11 -20.86
CA PRO A 244 -7.63 -0.16 -22.22
C PRO A 244 -8.83 0.69 -22.64
#